data_AF-A0AAC9BH24-F1
#
_entry.id   AF-A0AAC9BH24-F1
#
_cell.length_a   1.000
_cell.length_b   1.000
_cell.length_c   1.000
_cell.angle_alpha   90.00
_cell.angle_beta   90.00
_cell.angle_gamma   90.00
#
_symmetry.space_group_name_H-M   'P 1'
#
loop_
_entity.id
_entity.type
_entity.pdbx_description
1 polymer ?
#
loop_
_entity_poly.entity_id
_entity_poly.type
_entity_poly.pdbx_seq_one_letter_code
_entity_poly.pdbx_strand_id
1 'polypeptide(L)'
;MKLATLKDGSRDGQLAVVSRDLKTAHYATHIAGTLQRVLDDWVFYAPQLQELYEQLNAGRARHPFAFNAANCMAPLPRAYQWADGSAYVNHVELVRKARGAEMPPSSGPTR
;
A
#
# COMPACT_ATOMS: atom_id res chain seq x y z
N MET A 1 -11.12 -1.48 -2.11
CA MET A 1 -10.74 -0.13 -1.61
C MET A 1 -9.32 0.21 -2.04
N LYS A 2 -9.00 1.51 -2.22
CA LYS A 2 -7.62 2.00 -2.44
C LYS A 2 -7.26 2.99 -1.32
N LEU A 3 -6.08 2.81 -0.73
CA LEU A 3 -5.55 3.64 0.36
C LEU A 3 -4.22 4.25 -0.07
N ALA A 4 -3.97 5.48 0.36
CA ALA A 4 -2.72 6.18 0.14
C ALA A 4 -2.31 6.92 1.42
N THR A 5 -1.02 7.24 1.50
CA THR A 5 -0.46 8.08 2.57
C THR A 5 0.07 9.34 1.91
N LEU A 6 -0.48 10.49 2.29
CA LEU A 6 -0.15 11.81 1.75
C LEU A 6 0.83 12.52 2.67
N LYS A 7 1.70 13.35 2.09
CA LYS A 7 2.64 14.19 2.84
C LYS A 7 1.87 15.27 3.61
N ASP A 8 2.04 15.31 4.93
CA ASP A 8 1.47 16.33 5.82
C ASP A 8 2.52 17.02 6.72
N GLY A 9 3.81 16.68 6.53
CA GLY A 9 4.93 17.15 7.34
C GLY A 9 5.26 16.26 8.55
N SER A 10 4.41 15.29 8.87
CA SER A 10 4.70 14.26 9.88
C SER A 10 5.55 13.12 9.31
N ARG A 11 6.03 12.24 10.17
CA ARG A 11 6.85 11.08 9.77
C ARG A 11 6.04 9.96 9.11
N ASP A 12 4.79 9.79 9.53
CA ASP A 12 3.90 8.71 9.09
C ASP A 12 2.91 9.17 8.02
N GLY A 13 2.89 10.46 7.69
CA GLY A 13 1.97 11.06 6.74
C GLY A 13 0.52 11.01 7.21
N GLN A 14 -0.39 11.30 6.28
CA GLN A 14 -1.82 11.31 6.53
C GLN A 14 -2.54 10.28 5.64
N LEU A 15 -3.40 9.47 6.24
CA LEU A 15 -4.19 8.48 5.52
C LEU A 15 -5.26 9.14 4.64
N ALA A 16 -5.35 8.67 3.40
CA ALA A 16 -6.41 9.02 2.46
C ALA A 16 -7.01 7.77 1.80
N VAL A 17 -8.33 7.82 1.56
CA VAL A 17 -9.04 6.89 0.69
C VAL A 17 -9.04 7.47 -0.72
N VAL A 18 -8.67 6.68 -1.72
CA VAL A 18 -8.56 7.11 -3.12
C VAL A 18 -9.65 6.47 -3.96
N SER A 19 -10.24 7.23 -4.89
CA SER A 19 -11.29 6.73 -5.80
C SER A 19 -10.74 5.65 -6.73
N ARG A 20 -11.65 4.82 -7.25
CA ARG A 20 -11.33 3.70 -8.15
C ARG A 20 -10.58 4.17 -9.39
N ASP A 21 -10.96 5.31 -9.94
CA ASP A 21 -10.35 5.92 -11.13
C ASP A 21 -9.09 6.74 -10.83
N LEU A 22 -8.65 6.81 -9.57
CA LEU A 22 -7.50 7.59 -9.11
C LEU A 22 -7.60 9.10 -9.39
N LYS A 23 -8.80 9.64 -9.58
CA LYS A 23 -8.98 11.08 -9.83
C LYS A 23 -9.25 11.89 -8.58
N THR A 24 -9.87 11.27 -7.57
CA THR A 24 -10.25 11.97 -6.33
C THR A 24 -9.82 11.18 -5.11
N ALA A 25 -9.66 11.88 -4.00
CA ALA A 25 -9.35 11.29 -2.73
C ALA A 25 -10.10 12.03 -1.61
N HIS A 26 -10.12 11.39 -0.44
CA HIS A 26 -10.70 11.95 0.77
C HIS A 26 -9.80 11.61 1.95
N TYR A 27 -9.52 12.57 2.82
CA TYR A 27 -8.75 12.35 4.04
C TYR A 27 -9.53 11.45 4.99
N ALA A 28 -8.90 10.41 5.52
CA ALA A 28 -9.55 9.48 6.45
C ALA A 28 -9.46 9.94 7.92
N THR A 29 -9.16 11.22 8.18
CA THR A 29 -8.82 11.77 9.50
C THR A 29 -9.82 11.42 10.60
N HIS A 30 -11.13 11.35 10.29
CA HIS A 30 -12.17 11.00 11.24
C HIS A 30 -12.26 9.49 11.57
N ILE A 31 -11.62 8.65 10.77
CA ILE A 31 -11.56 7.19 10.93
C ILE A 31 -10.21 6.83 11.57
N ALA A 32 -9.11 7.16 10.89
CA ALA A 32 -7.76 6.93 11.38
C ALA A 32 -6.77 7.92 10.76
N GLY A 33 -5.75 8.33 11.52
CA GLY A 33 -4.74 9.28 11.05
C GLY A 33 -3.71 8.67 10.08
N THR A 34 -3.35 7.39 10.26
CA THR A 34 -2.26 6.74 9.52
C THR A 34 -2.65 5.34 9.07
N LEU A 35 -2.01 4.82 8.02
CA LEU A 35 -2.23 3.44 7.57
C LEU A 35 -1.76 2.42 8.61
N GLN A 36 -0.69 2.71 9.36
CA GLN A 36 -0.23 1.82 10.43
C GLN A 36 -1.31 1.60 11.48
N ARG A 37 -1.99 2.67 11.94
CA ARG A 37 -3.08 2.55 12.92
C ARG A 37 -4.23 1.67 12.42
N VAL A 38 -4.52 1.75 11.12
CA VAL A 38 -5.53 0.91 10.47
C VAL A 38 -5.10 -0.56 10.46
N LEU A 39 -3.82 -0.85 10.17
CA LEU A 39 -3.31 -2.22 10.18
C LEU A 39 -3.23 -2.81 11.59
N ASP A 40 -2.95 -1.99 12.61
CA ASP A 40 -2.92 -2.42 14.02
C ASP A 40 -4.28 -2.93 14.52
N ASP A 41 -5.40 -2.42 13.96
CA ASP A 41 -6.76 -2.85 14.28
C ASP A 41 -7.65 -2.88 13.02
N TRP A 42 -7.28 -3.75 12.09
CA TRP A 42 -7.91 -3.80 10.76
C TRP A 42 -9.40 -4.10 10.82
N VAL A 43 -9.82 -5.02 11.69
CA VAL A 43 -11.22 -5.45 11.80
C VAL A 43 -12.13 -4.27 12.20
N PHE A 44 -11.63 -3.37 13.05
CA PHE A 44 -12.37 -2.19 13.47
C PHE A 44 -12.42 -1.10 12.39
N TYR A 45 -11.29 -0.79 11.76
CA TYR A 45 -11.19 0.37 10.85
C TYR A 45 -11.61 0.06 9.40
N ALA A 46 -11.40 -1.16 8.91
CA ALA A 46 -11.64 -1.49 7.51
C ALA A 46 -13.10 -1.27 7.04
N PRO A 47 -14.15 -1.63 7.81
CA PRO A 47 -15.53 -1.37 7.39
C PRO A 47 -15.83 0.13 7.20
N GLN A 48 -15.31 0.98 8.09
CA GLN A 48 -15.51 2.44 8.03
C GLN A 48 -14.81 3.05 6.80
N LEU A 49 -13.59 2.60 6.51
CA LEU A 49 -12.86 3.04 5.32
C LEU A 49 -13.53 2.55 4.03
N GLN A 50 -14.09 1.34 4.06
CA GLN A 50 -14.84 0.77 2.92
C GLN A 50 -16.10 1.59 2.63
N GLU A 51 -16.83 2.01 3.66
CA GLU A 51 -17.98 2.91 3.50
C GLU A 51 -17.56 4.26 2.90
N LEU A 52 -16.49 4.87 3.41
CA LEU A 52 -15.94 6.11 2.84
C LEU A 52 -15.52 5.93 1.37
N TYR A 53 -14.90 4.79 1.03
CA TYR A 53 -14.54 4.45 -0.34
C TYR A 53 -15.76 4.35 -1.24
N GLU A 54 -16.85 3.71 -0.79
CA GLU A 54 -18.09 3.60 -1.55
C GLU A 54 -18.76 4.95 -1.75
N GLN A 55 -18.83 5.78 -0.70
CA GLN A 55 -19.34 7.15 -0.79
C GLN A 55 -18.52 7.99 -1.76
N LEU A 56 -17.19 7.91 -1.72
CA LEU A 56 -16.29 8.63 -2.63
C LEU A 56 -16.54 8.22 -4.08
N ASN A 57 -16.61 6.92 -4.36
CA ASN A 57 -16.86 6.41 -5.71
C ASN A 57 -18.28 6.69 -6.22
N ALA A 58 -19.25 6.87 -5.33
CA ALA A 58 -20.60 7.27 -5.69
C ALA A 58 -20.77 8.79 -5.83
N GLY A 59 -19.70 9.59 -5.67
CA GLY A 59 -19.76 11.06 -5.70
C GLY A 59 -20.52 11.68 -4.52
N ARG A 60 -20.67 10.93 -3.42
CA ARG A 60 -21.43 11.32 -2.21
C ARG A 60 -20.56 11.70 -1.02
N ALA A 61 -19.26 11.44 -1.07
CA ALA A 61 -18.34 11.88 -0.02
C ALA A 61 -18.34 13.42 0.07
N ARG A 62 -18.28 13.95 1.29
CA ARG A 62 -18.16 15.40 1.52
C ARG A 62 -16.72 15.83 1.31
N HIS A 63 -16.46 17.02 0.78
CA HIS A 63 -15.08 17.54 0.63
C HIS A 63 -14.06 16.60 -0.05
N PRO A 64 -14.39 15.88 -1.14
CA PRO A 64 -13.38 15.18 -1.91
C PRO A 64 -12.45 16.21 -2.56
N PHE A 65 -11.20 15.83 -2.79
CA PHE A 65 -10.22 16.66 -3.48
C PHE A 65 -9.61 15.90 -4.66
N ALA A 66 -9.05 16.64 -5.61
CA ALA A 66 -8.35 16.06 -6.75
C ALA A 66 -7.12 15.28 -6.25
N PHE A 67 -7.03 14.00 -6.62
CA PHE A 67 -5.90 13.17 -6.23
C PHE A 67 -4.70 13.45 -7.13
N ASN A 68 -3.53 13.65 -6.51
CA ASN A 68 -2.25 13.79 -7.20
C ASN A 68 -1.26 12.79 -6.61
N ALA A 69 -0.87 11.79 -7.39
CA ALA A 69 0.05 10.75 -6.97
C ALA A 69 1.45 11.28 -6.56
N ALA A 70 1.87 12.45 -7.06
CA ALA A 70 3.14 13.07 -6.68
C ALA A 70 3.19 13.53 -5.21
N ASN A 71 2.01 13.71 -4.59
CA ASN A 71 1.89 14.06 -3.18
C ASN A 71 1.93 12.83 -2.25
N CYS A 72 1.90 11.62 -2.81
CA CYS A 72 1.96 10.40 -2.04
C CYS A 72 3.37 10.14 -1.49
N MET A 73 3.39 9.54 -0.31
CA MET A 73 4.51 8.78 0.22
C MET A 73 4.32 7.30 -0.16
N ALA A 74 5.28 6.44 0.20
CA ALA A 74 4.98 5.01 0.27
C ALA A 74 3.78 4.79 1.22
N PRO A 75 2.89 3.80 0.97
CA PRO A 75 1.71 3.58 1.82
C PRO A 75 2.04 3.44 3.30
N LEU A 76 3.17 2.79 3.64
CA LEU A 76 3.79 2.83 4.95
C LEU A 76 5.14 3.57 4.80
N PRO A 77 5.24 4.87 5.11
CA PRO A 77 6.48 5.64 4.98
C PRO A 77 7.64 5.06 5.81
N ARG A 78 7.28 4.47 6.94
CA ARG A 78 8.13 3.63 7.77
C ARG A 78 7.34 2.39 8.15
N ALA A 79 8.00 1.24 8.16
CA ALA A 79 7.40 -0.03 8.52
C ALA A 79 8.26 -0.71 9.59
N TYR A 80 7.63 -1.49 10.47
CA TYR A 80 8.34 -2.23 11.51
C TYR A 80 9.23 -3.35 10.93
N GLN A 81 8.91 -3.85 9.76
CA GLN A 81 9.65 -4.90 9.07
C GLN A 81 9.59 -4.71 7.56
N TRP A 82 10.71 -5.02 6.91
CA TRP A 82 10.78 -5.22 5.46
C TRP A 82 11.54 -6.52 5.20
N ALA A 83 10.91 -7.45 4.51
CA ALA A 83 11.50 -8.69 4.08
C ALA A 83 11.26 -8.82 2.57
N ASP A 84 12.33 -8.97 1.80
CA ASP A 84 12.26 -9.07 0.35
C ASP A 84 12.69 -10.47 -0.09
N GLY A 85 11.84 -11.08 -0.91
CA GLY A 85 11.96 -12.46 -1.36
C GLY A 85 12.24 -12.53 -2.84
N SER A 86 13.17 -13.38 -3.25
CA SER A 86 13.37 -13.72 -4.66
C SER A 86 12.29 -14.70 -5.14
N ALA A 87 11.05 -14.22 -5.28
CA ALA A 87 9.89 -15.04 -5.59
C ALA A 87 9.96 -15.71 -6.98
N TYR A 88 10.72 -15.13 -7.91
CA TYR A 88 10.91 -15.67 -9.25
C TYR A 88 12.33 -16.19 -9.41
N VAL A 89 12.50 -17.50 -9.26
CA VAL A 89 13.81 -18.17 -9.29
C VAL A 89 14.57 -17.92 -10.61
N ASN A 90 13.85 -17.76 -11.73
CA ASN A 90 14.44 -17.41 -13.02
C ASN A 90 15.29 -16.12 -12.96
N HIS A 91 14.89 -15.13 -12.15
CA HIS A 91 15.69 -13.92 -11.96
C HIS A 91 17.07 -14.26 -11.36
N VAL A 92 17.09 -15.12 -10.33
CA VAL A 92 18.33 -15.57 -9.66
C VAL A 92 19.17 -16.42 -10.62
N GLU A 93 18.55 -17.29 -11.41
CA GLU A 93 19.22 -18.08 -12.44
C GLU A 93 19.97 -17.21 -13.45
N LEU A 94 19.33 -16.17 -13.98
CA LEU A 94 19.94 -15.27 -14.95
C LEU A 94 21.12 -14.50 -14.34
N VAL A 95 21.00 -14.04 -13.10
CA VAL A 95 22.09 -13.37 -12.37
C VAL A 95 23.29 -14.30 -12.18
N ARG A 96 23.05 -15.58 -11.88
CA ARG A 96 24.12 -16.57 -11.73
C ARG A 96 24.79 -16.94 -13.05
N LYS A 97 24.00 -17.18 -14.11
CA LYS A 97 24.52 -17.43 -15.47
C LYS A 97 25.44 -16.29 -15.94
N ALA A 98 25.04 -15.04 -15.71
CA ALA A 98 25.86 -13.87 -16.06
C ALA A 98 27.21 -13.81 -15.32
N ARG A 99 27.33 -14.49 -14.17
CA ARG A 99 28.56 -14.59 -13.36
C ARG A 99 29.31 -15.91 -13.58
N GLY A 100 28.88 -16.74 -14.55
CA GLY A 100 29.46 -18.08 -14.78
C GLY A 100 29.24 -19.06 -13.62
N ALA A 101 28.24 -18.82 -12.76
CA ALA A 101 27.93 -19.66 -11.62
C ALA A 101 26.69 -20.52 -11.89
N GLU A 102 26.70 -21.77 -11.42
CA GLU A 102 25.52 -22.63 -11.48
C GLU A 102 24.55 -22.35 -10.33
N MET A 103 23.27 -22.67 -10.57
CA MET A 103 22.29 -22.69 -9.48
C MET A 103 22.61 -23.85 -8.53
N PRO A 104 22.46 -23.66 -7.21
CA PRO A 104 22.50 -24.78 -6.29
C PRO A 104 21.35 -25.74 -6.65
N PRO A 105 21.49 -27.05 -6.40
CA PRO A 105 20.38 -27.99 -6.50
C PRO A 105 19.20 -27.43 -5.71
N SER A 106 18.05 -27.27 -6.36
CA SER A 106 16.92 -26.59 -5.75
C SER A 106 16.44 -27.34 -4.50
N SER A 107 16.33 -26.66 -3.37
CA SER A 107 15.43 -27.07 -2.29
C SER A 107 14.00 -26.68 -2.66
N GLY A 108 13.48 -27.27 -3.75
CA GLY A 108 12.05 -27.19 -4.07
C GLY A 108 11.23 -28.04 -3.11
N PRO A 109 9.94 -27.75 -2.89
CA PRO A 109 9.10 -28.61 -2.10
C PRO A 109 9.08 -29.99 -2.75
N THR A 110 9.36 -31.05 -1.97
CA THR A 110 8.98 -32.41 -2.35
C THR A 110 7.52 -32.39 -2.78
N ARG A 111 7.29 -32.76 -4.05
CA ARG A 111 5.94 -33.02 -4.56
C ARG A 111 5.24 -34.07 -3.72
#